data_AF-A0A1C5TQL4-F1
#
_entry.id   AF-A0A1C5TQL4-F1
#
_cell.length_a   1.000
_cell.length_b   1.000
_cell.length_c   1.000
_cell.angle_alpha   90.00
_cell.angle_beta   90.00
_cell.angle_gamma   90.00
#
_symmetry.space_group_name_H-M   'P 1'
#
loop_
_entity.id
_entity.type
_entity.pdbx_description
1 polymer ?
#
loop_
_entity_poly.entity_id
_entity_poly.type
_entity_poly.pdbx_seq_one_letter_code
_entity_poly.pdbx_strand_id
1 'polypeptide(L)'
;MENKTKRKNRIFWVLLATMLILFGVSFRNDGKIGISGVQSVQAATKNVVVRFWNQSGKTSYSKLRIKVSAGKKIKLPAVPAITGYKNLGWSTQKNDTKAVYAAGKKIRLKKNINLYAVRKKVGIYKVYFYDNTGSTSTVFKKLNKAVTKNGYLTLPELPQKSGYKAVGWSAKKNASQASYTEGQKIRIKKNIKLYAVYESDTTFTVALCKNNGTVYKTENVASGSSYTLPSVRNASGYTFMGWDIQLGKSTAPRYEAGDTITVNSNIKLYAVVFNRSAEEDLTLSELLQSASSWKIGNGSNRGYNHIIFVGDSRTNRMQRTLQNLNSGYYESNLLRDIDFVYEEGKGLEWLKSQGMNSILSIAEENYSVLKPTAVIFNLGVNDPGNMYDYISYYQEIAESLQKKNCKLFFMSVNPVNSKTIEYLGKNAIRKEEVIRKFNSVVCSALGSTFEYIDTYSYLMENGYGTNISGTGVDLPDDDGLHYTTKTYKRIFKYCLDYLILH
;
A
#
# COMPACT_ATOMS: atom_id res chain seq x y z
N MET A 1 32.85 -53.01 -104.40
CA MET A 1 33.26 -51.69 -103.87
C MET A 1 32.17 -51.18 -102.93
N GLU A 2 31.99 -51.79 -101.76
CA GLU A 2 32.84 -51.65 -100.56
C GLU A 2 32.93 -50.21 -100.04
N ASN A 3 31.88 -49.73 -99.35
CA ASN A 3 32.10 -48.84 -98.18
C ASN A 3 30.86 -48.59 -97.30
N LYS A 4 29.94 -49.55 -97.12
CA LYS A 4 28.83 -49.43 -96.16
C LYS A 4 28.69 -50.57 -95.16
N THR A 5 29.49 -51.64 -95.27
CA THR A 5 29.40 -52.82 -94.40
C THR A 5 30.46 -52.86 -93.28
N LYS A 6 31.56 -52.09 -93.38
CA LYS A 6 32.65 -52.05 -92.37
C LYS A 6 32.40 -51.13 -91.16
N ARG A 7 31.38 -50.25 -91.19
CA ARG A 7 31.08 -49.32 -90.08
C ARG A 7 30.01 -49.82 -89.10
N LYS A 8 29.17 -50.79 -89.49
CA LYS A 8 28.18 -51.44 -88.60
C LYS A 8 28.77 -52.53 -87.70
N ASN A 9 29.85 -53.21 -88.12
CA ASN A 9 30.46 -54.27 -87.31
C ASN A 9 31.43 -53.76 -86.21
N ARG A 10 32.02 -52.55 -86.34
CA ARG A 10 32.85 -51.97 -85.26
C ARG A 10 32.05 -51.40 -84.09
N ILE A 11 30.80 -50.99 -84.30
CA ILE A 11 29.90 -50.48 -83.25
C ILE A 11 29.27 -51.64 -82.47
N PHE A 12 29.02 -52.79 -83.13
CA PHE A 12 28.50 -54.00 -82.49
C PHE A 12 29.51 -54.66 -81.53
N TRP A 13 30.81 -54.63 -81.86
CA TRP A 13 31.88 -55.16 -80.98
C TRP A 13 32.27 -54.24 -79.81
N VAL A 14 32.05 -52.92 -79.92
CA VAL A 14 32.28 -51.96 -78.81
C VAL A 14 31.10 -51.94 -77.81
N LEU A 15 29.88 -52.25 -78.27
CA LEU A 15 28.70 -52.42 -77.40
C LEU A 15 28.67 -53.79 -76.69
N LEU A 16 29.29 -54.83 -77.27
CA LEU A 16 29.41 -56.15 -76.62
C LEU A 16 30.54 -56.18 -75.57
N ALA A 17 31.62 -55.41 -75.77
CA ALA A 17 32.72 -55.28 -74.81
C ALA A 17 32.42 -54.39 -73.59
N THR A 18 31.37 -53.56 -73.64
CA THR A 18 30.90 -52.75 -72.50
C THR A 18 29.76 -53.43 -71.71
N MET A 19 29.15 -54.49 -72.25
CA MET A 19 28.11 -55.28 -71.58
C MET A 19 28.63 -56.50 -70.80
N LEU A 20 29.95 -56.69 -70.72
CA LEU A 20 30.60 -57.81 -70.01
C LEU A 20 31.60 -57.38 -68.92
N ILE A 21 31.58 -56.10 -68.50
CA ILE A 21 32.33 -55.57 -67.34
C ILE A 21 31.38 -55.29 -66.14
N LEU A 22 30.09 -55.62 -66.26
CA LEU A 22 29.08 -55.44 -65.19
C LEU A 22 28.68 -56.71 -64.45
N PHE A 23 29.33 -57.84 -64.73
CA PHE A 23 29.31 -59.02 -63.86
C PHE A 23 30.74 -59.43 -63.58
N GLY A 24 31.19 -59.20 -62.35
CA GLY A 24 32.55 -59.50 -61.92
C GLY A 24 32.87 -60.99 -62.09
N VAL A 25 33.79 -61.28 -63.00
CA VAL A 25 34.50 -62.56 -63.06
C VAL A 25 35.98 -62.23 -63.17
N SER A 26 36.70 -62.33 -62.05
CA SER A 26 38.16 -62.38 -62.07
C SER A 26 38.59 -63.79 -62.43
N PHE A 27 39.39 -63.93 -63.48
CA PHE A 27 40.16 -65.14 -63.72
C PHE A 27 41.40 -65.10 -62.81
N ARG A 28 41.47 -66.00 -61.82
CA ARG A 28 42.75 -66.44 -61.25
C ARG A 28 43.28 -67.59 -62.11
N ASN A 29 44.61 -67.68 -62.23
CA ASN A 29 45.33 -68.44 -63.24
C ASN A 29 45.41 -69.96 -62.96
N ASP A 30 44.37 -70.53 -62.36
CA ASP A 30 44.37 -71.87 -61.77
C ASP A 30 43.04 -72.64 -61.93
N GLY A 31 42.15 -72.21 -62.84
CA GLY A 31 41.21 -73.14 -63.49
C GLY A 31 40.05 -73.70 -62.66
N LYS A 32 39.48 -72.95 -61.69
CA LYS A 32 38.20 -73.29 -61.05
C LYS A 32 37.24 -72.09 -60.98
N ILE A 33 36.01 -72.26 -61.46
CA ILE A 33 34.97 -71.22 -61.44
C ILE A 33 34.08 -71.41 -60.20
N GLY A 34 34.16 -70.48 -59.25
CA GLY A 34 33.20 -70.32 -58.16
C GLY A 34 32.26 -69.14 -58.45
N ILE A 35 30.95 -69.34 -58.37
CA ILE A 35 29.95 -68.29 -58.56
C ILE A 35 29.65 -67.66 -57.19
N SER A 36 30.30 -66.54 -56.88
CA SER A 36 29.94 -65.67 -55.76
C SER A 36 29.53 -64.30 -56.29
N GLY A 37 28.25 -63.95 -56.13
CA GLY A 37 27.79 -62.60 -56.48
C GLY A 37 26.31 -62.51 -56.84
N VAL A 38 25.40 -62.81 -55.91
CA VAL A 38 24.02 -62.30 -56.01
C VAL A 38 24.07 -60.80 -55.70
N GLN A 39 24.19 -59.97 -56.74
CA GLN A 39 23.87 -58.55 -56.60
C GLN A 39 22.34 -58.38 -56.57
N SER A 40 21.81 -58.07 -55.40
CA SER A 40 20.41 -57.65 -55.27
C SER A 40 20.24 -56.25 -55.83
N VAL A 41 19.50 -56.12 -56.93
CA VAL A 41 19.16 -54.81 -57.51
C VAL A 41 18.00 -54.22 -56.70
N GLN A 42 18.28 -53.22 -55.87
CA GLN A 42 17.26 -52.56 -55.05
C GLN A 42 16.33 -51.71 -55.93
N ALA A 43 15.04 -52.09 -55.99
CA ALA A 43 14.03 -51.40 -56.78
C ALA A 43 13.98 -49.88 -56.48
N ALA A 44 14.01 -49.05 -57.52
CA ALA A 44 13.91 -47.59 -57.40
C ALA A 44 12.66 -47.21 -56.58
N THR A 45 12.86 -46.52 -55.46
CA THR A 45 11.77 -46.20 -54.52
C THR A 45 10.85 -45.13 -55.12
N LYS A 46 9.67 -45.54 -55.60
CA LYS A 46 8.64 -44.62 -56.12
C LYS A 46 8.19 -43.65 -55.03
N ASN A 47 8.47 -42.35 -55.19
CA ASN A 47 8.03 -41.32 -54.25
C ASN A 47 6.63 -40.79 -54.59
N VAL A 48 5.85 -40.47 -53.56
CA VAL A 48 4.47 -39.96 -53.65
C VAL A 48 4.29 -38.71 -52.79
N VAL A 49 3.36 -37.84 -53.19
CA VAL A 49 3.19 -36.49 -52.63
C VAL A 49 1.75 -36.24 -52.21
N VAL A 50 1.58 -35.69 -51.00
CA VAL A 50 0.32 -35.05 -50.56
C VAL A 50 0.45 -33.55 -50.72
N ARG A 51 -0.49 -32.93 -51.43
CA ARG A 51 -0.61 -31.48 -51.55
C ARG A 51 -1.85 -31.02 -50.79
N PHE A 52 -1.70 -29.96 -50.01
CA PHE A 52 -2.76 -29.40 -49.20
C PHE A 52 -3.23 -28.08 -49.81
N TRP A 53 -4.53 -27.86 -49.81
CA TRP A 53 -5.16 -26.73 -50.48
C TRP A 53 -6.24 -26.10 -49.59
N ASN A 54 -6.56 -24.84 -49.85
CA ASN A 54 -7.77 -24.23 -49.29
C ASN A 54 -9.03 -24.93 -49.80
N GLN A 55 -10.18 -24.62 -49.20
CA GLN A 55 -11.44 -25.32 -49.45
C GLN A 55 -11.84 -25.34 -50.93
N SER A 56 -11.63 -24.24 -51.67
CA SER A 56 -11.94 -24.14 -53.10
C SER A 56 -10.89 -24.76 -54.03
N GLY A 57 -9.73 -25.15 -53.49
CA GLY A 57 -8.60 -25.62 -54.26
C GLY A 57 -7.87 -24.54 -55.06
N LYS A 58 -8.17 -23.26 -54.85
CA LYS A 58 -7.52 -22.13 -55.55
C LYS A 58 -6.13 -21.80 -54.99
N THR A 59 -5.89 -22.07 -53.71
CA THR A 59 -4.62 -21.71 -53.04
C THR A 59 -4.00 -22.96 -52.42
N SER A 60 -2.76 -23.27 -52.78
CA SER A 60 -1.98 -24.36 -52.20
C SER A 60 -1.31 -23.92 -50.89
N TYR A 61 -1.42 -24.74 -49.85
CA TYR A 61 -0.59 -24.67 -48.64
C TYR A 61 0.75 -25.38 -48.89
N SER A 62 1.62 -24.76 -49.69
CA SER A 62 2.89 -25.34 -50.12
C SER A 62 3.78 -25.82 -48.97
N LYS A 63 3.83 -25.06 -47.87
CA LYS A 63 4.59 -25.40 -46.64
C LYS A 63 4.09 -26.67 -45.93
N LEU A 64 2.87 -27.12 -46.22
CA LEU A 64 2.32 -28.35 -45.65
C LEU A 64 2.57 -29.59 -46.52
N ARG A 65 3.17 -29.45 -47.71
CA ARG A 65 3.37 -30.55 -48.65
C ARG A 65 4.24 -31.64 -48.04
N ILE A 66 3.84 -32.90 -48.20
CA ILE A 66 4.58 -34.06 -47.70
C ILE A 66 4.96 -34.96 -48.88
N LYS A 67 6.24 -35.29 -49.04
CA LYS A 67 6.77 -36.26 -50.02
C LYS A 67 7.40 -37.42 -49.27
N VAL A 68 6.97 -38.65 -49.56
CA VAL A 68 7.48 -39.89 -48.93
C VAL A 68 7.53 -41.02 -49.95
N SER A 69 8.28 -42.09 -49.68
CA SER A 69 8.23 -43.32 -50.49
C SER A 69 6.83 -43.95 -50.45
N ALA A 70 6.39 -44.51 -51.57
CA ALA A 70 5.08 -45.16 -51.70
C ALA A 70 4.91 -46.26 -50.65
N GLY A 71 3.74 -46.26 -49.99
CA GLY A 71 3.39 -47.21 -48.93
C GLY A 71 3.72 -46.73 -47.51
N LYS A 72 4.45 -45.62 -47.32
CA LYS A 72 4.71 -45.05 -45.98
C LYS A 72 3.47 -44.39 -45.37
N LYS A 73 3.41 -44.35 -44.04
CA LYS A 73 2.37 -43.61 -43.28
C LYS A 73 2.83 -42.18 -43.02
N ILE A 74 1.92 -41.22 -43.13
CA ILE A 74 2.15 -39.81 -42.82
C ILE A 74 1.12 -39.31 -41.81
N LYS A 75 1.47 -38.33 -40.97
CA LYS A 75 0.54 -37.63 -40.08
C LYS A 75 0.01 -36.39 -40.79
N LEU A 76 -1.30 -36.24 -40.88
CA LEU A 76 -1.89 -35.05 -41.51
C LEU A 76 -1.71 -33.81 -40.64
N PRO A 77 -1.34 -32.65 -41.21
CA PRO A 77 -1.16 -31.41 -40.47
C PRO A 77 -2.51 -30.86 -39.98
N ALA A 78 -2.43 -29.95 -39.02
CA ALA A 78 -3.57 -29.09 -38.68
C ALA A 78 -3.99 -28.28 -39.90
N VAL A 79 -5.30 -28.12 -40.09
CA VAL A 79 -5.81 -27.18 -41.08
C VAL A 79 -5.42 -25.77 -40.63
N PRO A 80 -4.83 -24.92 -41.49
CA PRO A 80 -4.54 -23.54 -41.14
C PRO A 80 -5.80 -22.83 -40.61
N ALA A 81 -5.70 -22.10 -39.50
CA ALA A 81 -6.84 -21.38 -38.94
C ALA A 81 -7.24 -20.21 -39.85
N ILE A 82 -8.55 -19.95 -39.96
CA ILE A 82 -9.08 -18.73 -40.59
C ILE A 82 -10.14 -18.16 -39.65
N THR A 83 -10.04 -16.86 -39.36
CA THR A 83 -11.00 -16.14 -38.53
C THR A 83 -12.42 -16.31 -39.04
N GLY A 84 -13.34 -16.68 -38.14
CA GLY A 84 -14.73 -16.93 -38.46
C GLY A 84 -15.06 -18.37 -38.89
N TYR A 85 -14.07 -19.27 -38.92
CA TYR A 85 -14.24 -20.66 -39.32
C TYR A 85 -13.73 -21.64 -38.27
N LYS A 86 -14.46 -22.74 -38.09
CA LYS A 86 -14.03 -23.93 -37.34
C LYS A 86 -13.48 -24.95 -38.34
N ASN A 87 -12.24 -25.37 -38.14
CA ASN A 87 -11.62 -26.41 -38.95
C ASN A 87 -12.21 -27.78 -38.58
N LEU A 88 -12.62 -28.56 -39.59
CA LEU A 88 -13.16 -29.91 -39.42
C LEU A 88 -12.15 -30.99 -39.85
N GLY A 89 -11.25 -30.68 -40.77
CA GLY A 89 -10.23 -31.60 -41.26
C GLY A 89 -9.94 -31.42 -42.75
N TRP A 90 -9.62 -32.51 -43.43
CA TRP A 90 -9.25 -32.56 -44.84
C TRP A 90 -10.21 -33.46 -45.62
N SER A 91 -10.51 -33.10 -46.87
CA SER A 91 -11.24 -33.94 -47.83
C SER A 91 -10.45 -34.11 -49.13
N THR A 92 -10.74 -35.18 -49.87
CA THR A 92 -10.22 -35.37 -51.23
C THR A 92 -10.99 -34.57 -52.28
N GLN A 93 -12.14 -33.99 -51.91
CA GLN A 93 -12.99 -33.20 -52.80
C GLN A 93 -12.93 -31.71 -52.45
N LYS A 94 -12.96 -30.86 -53.48
CA LYS A 94 -13.08 -29.40 -53.31
C LYS A 94 -14.45 -29.07 -52.71
N ASN A 95 -14.50 -28.02 -51.90
CA ASN A 95 -15.72 -27.48 -51.29
C ASN A 95 -16.53 -28.45 -50.42
N ASP A 96 -15.93 -29.57 -50.02
CA ASP A 96 -16.60 -30.53 -49.16
C ASP A 96 -17.00 -29.90 -47.82
N THR A 97 -18.14 -30.33 -47.28
CA THR A 97 -18.70 -29.84 -46.01
C THR A 97 -18.40 -30.77 -44.84
N LYS A 98 -18.00 -32.02 -45.13
CA LYS A 98 -17.61 -33.03 -44.13
C LYS A 98 -16.16 -33.46 -44.34
N ALA A 99 -15.42 -33.59 -43.25
CA ALA A 99 -14.02 -33.98 -43.33
C ALA A 99 -13.90 -35.50 -43.48
N VAL A 100 -13.15 -35.95 -44.48
CA VAL A 100 -12.79 -37.37 -44.67
C VAL A 100 -11.66 -37.76 -43.70
N TYR A 101 -10.77 -36.82 -43.41
CA TYR A 101 -9.65 -37.03 -42.50
C TYR A 101 -9.56 -35.91 -41.46
N ALA A 102 -9.58 -36.27 -40.18
CA ALA A 102 -9.26 -35.33 -39.11
C ALA A 102 -7.78 -34.89 -39.20
N ALA A 103 -7.48 -33.68 -38.73
CA ALA A 103 -6.11 -33.25 -38.50
C ALA A 103 -5.40 -34.23 -37.54
N GLY A 104 -4.12 -34.51 -37.78
CA GLY A 104 -3.35 -35.47 -36.99
C GLY A 104 -3.59 -36.95 -37.33
N LYS A 105 -4.59 -37.29 -38.17
CA LYS A 105 -4.82 -38.67 -38.61
C LYS A 105 -3.60 -39.19 -39.37
N LYS A 106 -3.20 -40.43 -39.09
CA LYS A 106 -2.13 -41.12 -39.84
C LYS A 106 -2.74 -41.85 -41.05
N ILE A 107 -2.28 -41.54 -42.26
CA ILE A 107 -2.76 -42.20 -43.49
C ILE A 107 -1.60 -42.86 -44.25
N ARG A 108 -1.84 -43.99 -44.89
CA ARG A 108 -0.86 -44.67 -45.74
C ARG A 108 -0.92 -44.11 -47.16
N LEU A 109 0.20 -43.59 -47.66
CA LEU A 109 0.23 -42.92 -48.95
C LEU A 109 0.76 -43.86 -50.05
N LYS A 110 -0.13 -44.35 -50.92
CA LYS A 110 0.23 -45.23 -52.05
C LYS A 110 0.35 -44.51 -53.40
N LYS A 111 -0.29 -43.34 -53.53
CA LYS A 111 -0.30 -42.49 -54.74
C LYS A 111 -0.35 -41.02 -54.35
N ASN A 112 -0.08 -40.13 -55.30
CA ASN A 112 -0.24 -38.69 -55.10
C ASN A 112 -1.70 -38.36 -54.75
N ILE A 113 -1.91 -37.44 -53.80
CA ILE A 113 -3.26 -37.02 -53.37
C ILE A 113 -3.30 -35.51 -53.12
N ASN A 114 -4.43 -34.90 -53.46
CA ASN A 114 -4.74 -33.53 -53.07
C ASN A 114 -5.75 -33.58 -51.92
N LEU A 115 -5.47 -32.81 -50.86
CA LEU A 115 -6.34 -32.67 -49.71
C LEU A 115 -6.77 -31.21 -49.57
N TYR A 116 -8.08 -30.98 -49.53
CA TYR A 116 -8.72 -29.68 -49.44
C TYR A 116 -9.23 -29.46 -48.02
N ALA A 117 -8.98 -28.28 -47.46
CA ALA A 117 -9.41 -27.93 -46.11
C ALA A 117 -10.95 -27.94 -46.01
N VAL A 118 -11.49 -28.67 -45.04
CA VAL A 118 -12.91 -28.64 -44.69
C VAL A 118 -13.10 -27.77 -43.46
N ARG A 119 -13.98 -26.77 -43.58
CA ARG A 119 -14.27 -25.79 -42.54
C ARG A 119 -15.77 -25.54 -42.42
N LYS A 120 -16.22 -25.25 -41.20
CA LYS A 120 -17.58 -24.76 -40.91
C LYS A 120 -17.51 -23.27 -40.59
N LYS A 121 -18.27 -22.44 -41.29
CA LYS A 121 -18.43 -21.02 -40.94
C LYS A 121 -19.15 -20.93 -39.59
N VAL A 122 -18.51 -20.31 -38.60
CA VAL A 122 -19.07 -20.12 -37.24
C VAL A 122 -19.32 -18.65 -36.90
N GLY A 123 -18.81 -17.74 -37.73
CA GLY A 123 -18.96 -16.29 -37.55
C GLY A 123 -17.94 -15.70 -36.58
N ILE A 124 -18.03 -14.38 -36.41
CA ILE A 124 -17.09 -13.58 -35.64
C ILE A 124 -17.83 -12.72 -34.61
N TYR A 125 -17.11 -12.33 -33.56
CA TYR A 125 -17.42 -11.16 -32.74
C TYR A 125 -16.37 -10.08 -32.98
N LYS A 126 -16.83 -8.82 -32.94
CA LYS A 126 -15.97 -7.65 -33.03
C LYS A 126 -15.63 -7.14 -31.64
N VAL A 127 -14.35 -6.90 -31.41
CA VAL A 127 -13.82 -6.26 -30.21
C VAL A 127 -13.34 -4.89 -30.60
N TYR A 128 -13.93 -3.87 -29.99
CA TYR A 128 -13.61 -2.48 -30.24
C TYR A 128 -12.89 -1.88 -29.03
N PHE A 129 -11.84 -1.11 -29.30
CA PHE A 129 -11.05 -0.43 -28.27
C PHE A 129 -11.24 1.08 -28.39
N TYR A 130 -11.38 1.74 -27.24
CA TYR A 130 -11.61 3.17 -27.11
C TYR A 130 -10.79 3.75 -25.97
N ASP A 131 -10.66 5.07 -25.93
CA ASP A 131 -10.23 5.75 -24.70
C ASP A 131 -11.29 5.61 -23.59
N ASN A 132 -10.97 6.09 -22.38
CA ASN A 132 -11.89 5.95 -21.24
C ASN A 132 -13.25 6.61 -21.48
N THR A 133 -13.29 7.70 -22.26
CA THR A 133 -14.51 8.46 -22.56
C THR A 133 -15.31 7.87 -23.72
N GLY A 134 -14.82 6.78 -24.32
CA GLY A 134 -15.45 6.14 -25.47
C GLY A 134 -15.19 6.86 -26.80
N SER A 135 -14.28 7.84 -26.80
CA SER A 135 -13.77 8.47 -28.00
C SER A 135 -12.74 7.55 -28.67
N THR A 136 -12.53 7.76 -29.98
CA THR A 136 -11.68 6.89 -30.79
C THR A 136 -10.70 7.71 -31.62
N SER A 137 -9.44 7.28 -31.61
CA SER A 137 -8.36 7.83 -32.45
C SER A 137 -7.89 6.78 -33.45
N THR A 138 -7.02 7.18 -34.38
CA THR A 138 -6.37 6.23 -35.31
C THR A 138 -5.61 5.13 -34.57
N VAL A 139 -5.04 5.44 -33.39
CA VAL A 139 -4.31 4.46 -32.56
C VAL A 139 -5.28 3.41 -32.01
N PHE A 140 -6.39 3.83 -31.39
CA PHE A 140 -7.41 2.89 -30.88
C PHE A 140 -8.09 2.09 -32.00
N LYS A 141 -8.36 2.70 -33.16
CA LYS A 141 -8.93 1.99 -34.32
C LYS A 141 -8.04 0.84 -34.79
N LYS A 142 -6.71 0.98 -34.74
CA LYS A 142 -5.75 -0.08 -35.10
C LYS A 142 -5.80 -1.29 -34.16
N LEU A 143 -6.28 -1.10 -32.93
CA LEU A 143 -6.42 -2.19 -31.95
C LEU A 143 -7.64 -3.07 -32.21
N ASN A 144 -8.64 -2.61 -32.97
CA ASN A 144 -9.88 -3.36 -33.22
C ASN A 144 -9.58 -4.74 -33.82
N LYS A 145 -10.24 -5.78 -33.30
CA LYS A 145 -10.07 -7.17 -33.76
C LYS A 145 -11.40 -7.85 -34.08
N ALA A 146 -11.35 -8.76 -35.04
CA ALA A 146 -12.38 -9.76 -35.27
C ALA A 146 -11.91 -11.10 -34.70
N VAL A 147 -12.71 -11.68 -33.80
CA VAL A 147 -12.40 -12.94 -33.12
C VAL A 147 -13.46 -13.96 -33.50
N THR A 148 -13.06 -15.19 -33.84
CA THR A 148 -14.01 -16.30 -34.06
C THR A 148 -14.92 -16.45 -32.84
N LYS A 149 -16.23 -16.66 -33.03
CA LYS A 149 -17.19 -16.77 -31.91
C LYS A 149 -16.70 -17.76 -30.84
N ASN A 150 -16.78 -17.35 -29.56
CA ASN A 150 -16.30 -18.09 -28.38
C ASN A 150 -14.79 -18.34 -28.32
N GLY A 151 -14.01 -17.72 -29.22
CA GLY A 151 -12.56 -17.72 -29.20
C GLY A 151 -11.97 -16.85 -28.10
N TYR A 152 -10.66 -16.92 -27.97
CA TYR A 152 -9.90 -16.12 -27.01
C TYR A 152 -9.19 -14.96 -27.70
N LEU A 153 -9.04 -13.85 -26.98
CA LEU A 153 -8.24 -12.69 -27.37
C LEU A 153 -7.27 -12.35 -26.23
N THR A 154 -6.00 -12.20 -26.55
CA THR A 154 -5.02 -11.56 -25.67
C THR A 154 -5.19 -10.06 -25.80
N LEU A 155 -5.42 -9.36 -24.69
CA LEU A 155 -5.63 -7.91 -24.71
C LEU A 155 -4.35 -7.17 -25.08
N PRO A 156 -4.44 -6.16 -25.97
CA PRO A 156 -3.27 -5.41 -26.41
C PRO A 156 -2.77 -4.47 -25.31
N GLU A 157 -1.53 -4.01 -25.48
CA GLU A 157 -0.96 -2.88 -24.76
C GLU A 157 -1.82 -1.62 -24.93
N LEU A 158 -1.87 -0.82 -23.87
CA LEU A 158 -2.58 0.45 -23.89
C LEU A 158 -1.76 1.48 -24.68
N PRO A 159 -2.40 2.33 -25.50
CA PRO A 159 -1.71 3.46 -26.10
C PRO A 159 -1.05 4.34 -25.05
N GLN A 160 0.19 4.75 -25.29
CA GLN A 160 0.91 5.69 -24.44
C GLN A 160 0.14 7.02 -24.34
N LYS A 161 0.03 7.57 -23.12
CA LYS A 161 -0.67 8.81 -22.82
C LYS A 161 0.19 9.65 -21.88
N SER A 162 0.72 10.77 -22.38
CA SER A 162 1.61 11.65 -21.59
C SER A 162 0.93 12.13 -20.30
N GLY A 163 1.65 12.05 -19.17
CA GLY A 163 1.15 12.39 -17.84
C GLY A 163 0.24 11.34 -17.21
N TYR A 164 0.18 10.12 -17.77
CA TYR A 164 -0.66 9.04 -17.28
C TYR A 164 0.03 7.68 -17.35
N LYS A 165 -0.21 6.86 -16.33
CA LYS A 165 0.18 5.44 -16.29
C LYS A 165 -0.95 4.55 -16.80
N ALA A 166 -0.62 3.56 -17.63
CA ALA A 166 -1.57 2.56 -18.09
C ALA A 166 -1.97 1.61 -16.96
N VAL A 167 -3.28 1.41 -16.75
CA VAL A 167 -3.81 0.50 -15.72
C VAL A 167 -4.40 -0.76 -16.36
N GLY A 168 -5.18 -0.62 -17.43
CA GLY A 168 -5.80 -1.77 -18.09
C GLY A 168 -7.06 -1.41 -18.90
N TRP A 169 -7.86 -2.41 -19.21
CA TRP A 169 -9.10 -2.26 -19.99
C TRP A 169 -10.34 -2.46 -19.11
N SER A 170 -11.40 -1.72 -19.38
CA SER A 170 -12.71 -1.91 -18.76
C SER A 170 -13.81 -2.13 -19.80
N ALA A 171 -14.83 -2.91 -19.47
CA ALA A 171 -16.04 -3.02 -20.30
C ALA A 171 -17.00 -1.84 -20.06
N LYS A 172 -16.75 -1.01 -19.04
CA LYS A 172 -17.54 0.16 -18.67
C LYS A 172 -16.82 1.44 -19.13
N LYS A 173 -17.56 2.32 -19.82
CA LYS A 173 -17.11 3.67 -20.17
C LYS A 173 -16.94 4.51 -18.90
N ASN A 174 -15.92 5.38 -18.85
CA ASN A 174 -15.58 6.21 -17.71
C ASN A 174 -15.29 5.41 -16.43
N ALA A 175 -14.68 4.24 -16.55
CA ALA A 175 -14.31 3.45 -15.37
C ALA A 175 -13.09 4.09 -14.67
N SER A 176 -13.12 4.12 -13.34
CA SER A 176 -11.97 4.48 -12.50
C SER A 176 -11.00 3.32 -12.27
N GLN A 177 -11.46 2.08 -12.49
CA GLN A 177 -10.66 0.87 -12.32
C GLN A 177 -10.76 -0.03 -13.55
N ALA A 178 -9.65 -0.69 -13.88
CA ALA A 178 -9.61 -1.68 -14.95
C ALA A 178 -10.26 -2.99 -14.50
N SER A 179 -11.03 -3.62 -15.40
CA SER A 179 -11.55 -4.98 -15.19
C SER A 179 -10.61 -6.05 -15.74
N TYR A 180 -9.70 -5.64 -16.62
CA TYR A 180 -8.75 -6.51 -17.29
C TYR A 180 -7.39 -5.85 -17.39
N THR A 181 -6.33 -6.64 -17.28
CA THR A 181 -4.95 -6.15 -17.45
C THR A 181 -4.48 -6.34 -18.89
N GLU A 182 -3.46 -5.59 -19.27
CA GLU A 182 -2.72 -5.83 -20.51
C GLU A 182 -2.20 -7.28 -20.59
N GLY A 183 -2.21 -7.87 -21.78
CA GLY A 183 -1.74 -9.25 -21.99
C GLY A 183 -2.69 -10.33 -21.45
N GLN A 184 -3.75 -9.95 -20.73
CA GLN A 184 -4.74 -10.92 -20.24
C GLN A 184 -5.47 -11.59 -21.40
N LYS A 185 -5.60 -12.93 -21.33
CA LYS A 185 -6.32 -13.72 -22.33
C LYS A 185 -7.78 -13.90 -21.93
N ILE A 186 -8.70 -13.23 -22.64
CA ILE A 186 -10.14 -13.25 -22.35
C ILE A 186 -10.94 -14.02 -23.41
N ARG A 187 -12.05 -14.64 -23.01
CA ARG A 187 -12.96 -15.35 -23.91
C ARG A 187 -14.04 -14.42 -24.46
N ILE A 188 -14.14 -14.28 -25.78
CA ILE A 188 -15.08 -13.37 -26.43
C ILE A 188 -16.40 -14.09 -26.73
N LYS A 189 -17.43 -13.79 -25.93
CA LYS A 189 -18.77 -14.40 -26.01
C LYS A 189 -19.80 -13.55 -26.78
N LYS A 190 -19.50 -12.27 -27.02
CA LYS A 190 -20.32 -11.30 -27.77
C LYS A 190 -19.45 -10.18 -28.35
N ASN A 191 -20.02 -9.34 -29.21
CA ASN A 191 -19.38 -8.06 -29.55
C ASN A 191 -19.17 -7.26 -28.26
N ILE A 192 -17.97 -6.71 -28.07
CA ILE A 192 -17.62 -5.99 -26.83
C ILE A 192 -16.84 -4.73 -27.17
N LYS A 193 -17.07 -3.70 -26.37
CA LYS A 193 -16.28 -2.46 -26.35
C LYS A 193 -15.44 -2.48 -25.09
N LEU A 194 -14.16 -2.17 -25.23
CA LEU A 194 -13.21 -2.05 -24.13
C LEU A 194 -12.66 -0.62 -24.12
N TYR A 195 -12.65 -0.02 -22.94
CA TYR A 195 -12.27 1.36 -22.67
C TYR A 195 -10.97 1.35 -21.87
N ALA A 196 -9.96 2.07 -22.36
CA ALA A 196 -8.66 2.15 -21.68
C ALA A 196 -8.79 2.93 -20.37
N VAL A 197 -8.28 2.36 -19.29
CA VAL A 197 -8.19 2.98 -17.97
C VAL A 197 -6.75 3.38 -17.72
N TYR A 198 -6.58 4.64 -17.35
CA TYR A 198 -5.30 5.26 -17.03
C TYR A 198 -5.37 5.88 -15.63
N GLU A 199 -4.25 5.90 -14.94
CA GLU A 199 -4.04 6.63 -13.68
C GLU A 199 -3.19 7.86 -13.97
N SER A 200 -3.46 8.98 -13.29
CA SER A 200 -2.66 10.19 -13.47
C SER A 200 -1.26 9.95 -12.91
N ASP A 201 -0.22 10.26 -13.70
CA ASP A 201 1.18 10.26 -13.26
C ASP A 201 1.60 11.66 -12.79
N THR A 202 0.62 12.53 -12.57
CA THR A 202 0.87 13.88 -12.07
C THR A 202 1.32 13.79 -10.62
N THR A 203 2.49 14.36 -10.35
CA THR A 203 2.98 14.58 -8.99
C THR A 203 2.90 16.06 -8.65
N PHE A 204 2.67 16.34 -7.38
CA PHE A 204 2.73 17.67 -6.82
C PHE A 204 3.78 17.74 -5.73
N THR A 205 4.32 18.93 -5.53
CA THR A 205 5.37 19.18 -4.56
C THR A 205 4.77 19.56 -3.21
N VAL A 206 5.21 18.88 -2.15
CA VAL A 206 5.02 19.31 -0.76
C VAL A 206 6.34 19.90 -0.28
N ALA A 207 6.35 21.23 -0.09
CA ALA A 207 7.50 21.97 0.44
C ALA A 207 7.26 22.25 1.93
N LEU A 208 8.08 21.65 2.79
CA LEU A 208 8.14 21.92 4.21
C LEU A 208 9.19 23.01 4.46
N CYS A 209 8.76 24.11 5.05
CA CYS A 209 9.57 25.29 5.32
C CYS A 209 9.77 25.46 6.84
N LYS A 210 10.92 26.03 7.21
CA LYS A 210 11.13 26.57 8.55
C LYS A 210 10.14 27.73 8.80
N ASN A 211 9.99 28.11 10.07
CA ASN A 211 9.08 29.19 10.46
C ASN A 211 9.38 30.55 9.78
N ASN A 212 10.64 30.80 9.42
CA ASN A 212 11.08 31.99 8.68
C ASN A 212 10.92 31.88 7.14
N GLY A 213 10.35 30.79 6.64
CA GLY A 213 10.06 30.58 5.22
C GLY A 213 11.16 29.91 4.41
N THR A 214 12.34 29.68 4.98
CA THR A 214 13.40 28.90 4.33
C THR A 214 12.93 27.47 4.10
N VAL A 215 13.08 26.93 2.88
CA VAL A 215 12.73 25.54 2.58
C VAL A 215 13.64 24.60 3.38
N TYR A 216 13.03 23.70 4.15
CA TYR A 216 13.70 22.66 4.91
C TYR A 216 13.76 21.35 4.12
N LYS A 217 12.65 20.95 3.51
CA LYS A 217 12.51 19.70 2.75
C LYS A 217 11.48 19.86 1.64
N THR A 218 11.70 19.18 0.53
CA THR A 218 10.78 19.14 -0.60
C THR A 218 10.56 17.69 -1.02
N GLU A 219 9.30 17.28 -1.19
CA GLU A 219 8.93 15.93 -1.63
C GLU A 219 7.91 15.98 -2.77
N ASN A 220 8.02 15.06 -3.73
CA ASN A 220 7.04 14.89 -4.79
C ASN A 220 6.07 13.77 -4.42
N VAL A 221 4.79 14.09 -4.43
CA VAL A 221 3.71 13.19 -4.01
C VAL A 221 2.73 13.05 -5.17
N ALA A 222 2.31 11.82 -5.48
CA ALA A 222 1.33 11.59 -6.54
C ALA A 222 -0.01 12.28 -6.23
N SER A 223 -0.65 12.85 -7.24
CA SER A 223 -1.95 13.50 -7.13
C SER A 223 -2.99 12.57 -6.52
N GLY A 224 -3.76 13.07 -5.55
CA GLY A 224 -4.78 12.32 -4.81
C GLY A 224 -4.21 11.41 -3.71
N SER A 225 -2.89 11.32 -3.55
CA SER A 225 -2.28 10.51 -2.47
C SER A 225 -2.32 11.22 -1.12
N SER A 226 -2.33 10.43 -0.06
CA SER A 226 -2.16 10.91 1.31
C SER A 226 -0.69 11.16 1.63
N TYR A 227 -0.40 12.23 2.36
CA TYR A 227 0.92 12.58 2.87
C TYR A 227 0.87 12.78 4.38
N THR A 228 1.63 11.98 5.13
CA THR A 228 1.75 12.09 6.58
C THR A 228 2.79 13.15 6.95
N LEU A 229 2.36 14.14 7.73
CA LEU A 229 3.21 15.25 8.14
C LEU A 229 4.25 14.79 9.18
N PRO A 230 5.54 15.11 8.98
CA PRO A 230 6.58 14.66 9.88
C PRO A 230 6.61 15.48 11.17
N SER A 231 7.03 14.86 12.28
CA SER A 231 7.54 15.58 13.44
C SER A 231 8.94 16.12 13.15
N VAL A 232 9.31 17.20 13.83
CA VAL A 232 10.63 17.84 13.74
C VAL A 232 11.18 18.00 15.15
N ARG A 233 12.45 17.67 15.34
CA ARG A 233 13.14 17.84 16.63
C ARG A 233 13.06 19.29 17.07
N ASN A 234 12.83 19.50 18.37
CA ASN A 234 12.89 20.83 18.98
C ASN A 234 14.27 21.48 18.76
N ALA A 235 14.27 22.73 18.31
CA ALA A 235 15.47 23.55 18.27
C ALA A 235 15.75 24.12 19.67
N SER A 236 17.00 24.49 19.97
CA SER A 236 17.35 25.09 21.25
C SER A 236 16.49 26.33 21.53
N GLY A 237 15.78 26.34 22.66
CA GLY A 237 14.86 27.42 23.06
C GLY A 237 13.47 27.40 22.39
N TYR A 238 13.20 26.48 21.45
CA TYR A 238 11.93 26.43 20.70
C TYR A 238 11.27 25.06 20.75
N THR A 239 9.94 25.06 20.83
CA THR A 239 9.12 23.86 20.69
C THR A 239 8.50 23.81 19.31
N PHE A 240 8.69 22.70 18.58
CA PHE A 240 7.95 22.45 17.35
C PHE A 240 6.51 22.05 17.67
N MET A 241 5.56 22.84 17.18
CA MET A 241 4.13 22.66 17.46
C MET A 241 3.43 21.90 16.33
N GLY A 242 3.86 22.08 15.08
CA GLY A 242 3.20 21.50 13.91
C GLY A 242 3.48 22.28 12.63
N TRP A 243 2.54 22.21 11.69
CA TRP A 243 2.63 22.79 10.36
C TRP A 243 1.42 23.69 10.08
N ASP A 244 1.65 24.82 9.42
CA ASP A 244 0.58 25.71 8.94
C ASP A 244 0.87 26.17 7.51
N ILE A 245 -0.17 26.61 6.80
CA ILE A 245 -0.02 27.29 5.51
C ILE A 245 0.40 28.76 5.69
N GLN A 246 0.23 29.32 6.90
CA GLN A 246 0.63 30.67 7.24
C GLN A 246 2.07 30.70 7.77
N LEU A 247 2.87 31.62 7.22
CA LEU A 247 4.24 31.88 7.65
C LEU A 247 4.28 32.53 9.03
N GLY A 248 5.25 32.16 9.88
CA GLY A 248 5.58 32.90 11.10
C GLY A 248 4.67 32.66 12.32
N LYS A 249 3.74 31.70 12.30
CA LYS A 249 2.94 31.36 13.49
C LYS A 249 3.80 30.79 14.61
N SER A 250 3.47 31.13 15.85
CA SER A 250 4.15 30.67 17.07
C SER A 250 3.39 29.54 17.79
N THR A 251 2.07 29.49 17.68
CA THR A 251 1.18 28.50 18.32
C THR A 251 -0.01 28.15 17.41
N ALA A 252 -0.90 27.27 17.89
CA ALA A 252 -2.14 26.87 17.22
C ALA A 252 -1.93 26.44 15.75
N PRO A 253 -1.11 25.41 15.50
CA PRO A 253 -0.86 24.94 14.13
C PRO A 253 -2.14 24.41 13.48
N ARG A 254 -2.27 24.59 12.17
CA ARG A 254 -3.37 23.99 11.41
C ARG A 254 -3.30 22.46 11.37
N TYR A 255 -2.09 21.92 11.33
CA TYR A 255 -1.84 20.49 11.29
C TYR A 255 -0.74 20.13 12.27
N GLU A 256 -0.88 19.00 12.94
CA GLU A 256 0.13 18.48 13.84
C GLU A 256 0.98 17.39 13.17
N ALA A 257 2.10 17.04 13.80
CA ALA A 257 2.88 15.88 13.35
C ALA A 257 2.02 14.61 13.41
N GLY A 258 2.15 13.77 12.37
CA GLY A 258 1.36 12.55 12.21
C GLY A 258 0.01 12.75 11.52
N ASP A 259 -0.46 13.99 11.36
CA ASP A 259 -1.67 14.25 10.56
C ASP A 259 -1.44 13.94 9.07
N THR A 260 -2.50 13.54 8.38
CA THR A 260 -2.46 13.22 6.96
C THR A 260 -3.19 14.27 6.12
N ILE A 261 -2.57 14.73 5.04
CA ILE A 261 -3.18 15.62 4.05
C ILE A 261 -3.29 14.92 2.68
N THR A 262 -4.36 15.20 1.94
CA THR A 262 -4.46 14.75 0.53
C THR A 262 -3.80 15.77 -0.39
N VAL A 263 -2.88 15.30 -1.24
CA VAL A 263 -2.12 16.18 -2.13
C VAL A 263 -2.78 16.27 -3.50
N ASN A 264 -3.46 17.38 -3.78
CA ASN A 264 -4.11 17.66 -5.07
C ASN A 264 -3.55 18.88 -5.81
N SER A 265 -2.55 19.54 -5.22
CA SER A 265 -1.82 20.68 -5.78
C SER A 265 -0.45 20.78 -5.12
N ASN A 266 0.41 21.65 -5.62
CA ASN A 266 1.62 22.02 -4.87
C ASN A 266 1.21 22.67 -3.55
N ILE A 267 1.86 22.26 -2.47
CA ILE A 267 1.58 22.71 -1.11
C ILE A 267 2.89 23.23 -0.50
N LYS A 268 2.82 24.37 0.17
CA LYS A 268 3.90 24.87 1.02
C LYS A 268 3.37 24.97 2.44
N LEU A 269 4.07 24.35 3.39
CA LEU A 269 3.75 24.38 4.81
C LEU A 269 4.94 24.92 5.58
N TYR A 270 4.67 25.69 6.62
CA TYR A 270 5.64 26.34 7.48
C TYR A 270 5.56 25.72 8.87
N ALA A 271 6.72 25.40 9.44
CA ALA A 271 6.81 24.94 10.81
C ALA A 271 6.27 26.02 11.75
N VAL A 272 5.35 25.65 12.63
CA VAL A 272 4.90 26.46 13.76
C VAL A 272 5.82 26.15 14.92
N VAL A 273 6.49 27.18 15.44
CA VAL A 273 7.47 27.01 16.52
C VAL A 273 7.22 28.01 17.64
N PHE A 274 7.10 27.50 18.86
CA PHE A 274 6.89 28.32 20.04
C PHE A 274 8.23 28.69 20.68
N ASN A 275 8.47 29.98 20.93
CA ASN A 275 9.65 30.44 21.66
C ASN A 275 9.42 30.32 23.17
N ARG A 276 10.16 29.42 23.83
CA ARG A 276 10.00 29.14 25.27
C ARG A 276 10.36 30.32 26.16
N SER A 277 11.20 31.25 25.69
CA SER A 277 11.50 32.45 26.48
C SER A 277 10.30 33.39 26.60
N ALA A 278 9.38 33.35 25.63
CA ALA A 278 8.14 34.12 25.62
C ALA A 278 7.03 33.45 26.45
N GLU A 279 7.27 32.25 26.99
CA GLU A 279 6.31 31.59 27.86
C GLU A 279 6.14 32.36 29.16
N GLU A 280 4.88 32.64 29.51
CA GLU A 280 4.47 33.24 30.76
C GLU A 280 4.95 32.39 31.94
N ASP A 281 5.59 33.04 32.90
CA ASP A 281 6.03 32.41 34.14
C ASP A 281 5.15 32.87 35.30
N LEU A 282 4.17 32.03 35.63
CA LEU A 282 3.21 32.35 36.69
C LEU A 282 3.92 32.50 38.05
N THR A 283 3.57 33.57 38.73
CA THR A 283 3.98 33.86 40.10
C THR A 283 3.15 33.06 41.10
N LEU A 284 3.66 32.96 42.33
CA LEU A 284 2.94 32.31 43.43
C LEU A 284 1.57 32.97 43.69
N SER A 285 1.48 34.30 43.63
CA SER A 285 0.24 35.04 43.86
C SER A 285 -0.85 34.71 42.84
N GLU A 286 -0.50 34.59 41.56
CA GLU A 286 -1.43 34.22 40.48
C GLU A 286 -1.95 32.79 40.66
N LEU A 287 -1.10 31.87 41.12
CA LEU A 287 -1.52 30.51 41.43
C LEU A 287 -2.41 30.45 42.69
N LEU A 288 -2.11 31.23 43.73
CA LEU A 288 -2.90 31.29 44.96
C LEU A 288 -4.33 31.80 44.75
N GLN A 289 -4.55 32.69 43.79
CA GLN A 289 -5.90 33.13 43.41
C GLN A 289 -6.76 31.96 42.92
N SER A 290 -6.15 31.05 42.17
CA SER A 290 -6.81 29.85 41.64
C SER A 290 -6.98 28.81 42.76
N ALA A 291 -5.94 28.62 43.58
CA ALA A 291 -5.90 27.69 44.71
C ALA A 291 -6.86 28.04 45.86
N SER A 292 -7.33 29.28 45.96
CA SER A 292 -8.34 29.68 46.95
C SER A 292 -9.78 29.51 46.42
N SER A 293 -9.97 29.54 45.11
CA SER A 293 -11.30 29.62 44.49
C SER A 293 -11.95 28.25 44.25
N TRP A 294 -11.18 27.20 43.96
CA TRP A 294 -11.73 25.86 43.71
C TRP A 294 -12.48 25.26 44.91
N LYS A 295 -12.18 25.71 46.14
CA LYS A 295 -12.88 25.27 47.36
C LYS A 295 -14.28 25.84 47.49
N ILE A 296 -14.53 27.01 46.90
CA ILE A 296 -15.80 27.73 47.00
C ILE A 296 -16.62 27.55 45.71
N GLY A 297 -15.93 27.19 44.61
CA GLY A 297 -16.50 27.18 43.26
C GLY A 297 -16.82 28.59 42.79
N ASN A 298 -17.71 28.71 41.82
CA ASN A 298 -18.22 30.00 41.32
C ASN A 298 -19.19 30.70 42.31
N GLY A 299 -18.77 30.90 43.57
CA GLY A 299 -19.56 31.56 44.62
C GLY A 299 -20.73 30.75 45.20
N SER A 300 -20.87 29.48 44.82
CA SER A 300 -22.03 28.63 45.15
C SER A 300 -21.86 27.76 46.40
N ASN A 301 -20.67 27.79 47.03
CA ASN A 301 -20.28 26.89 48.12
C ASN A 301 -20.28 25.39 47.73
N ARG A 302 -20.25 25.10 46.41
CA ARG A 302 -20.23 23.74 45.82
C ARG A 302 -18.87 23.34 45.24
N GLY A 303 -17.79 23.98 45.68
CA GLY A 303 -16.43 23.60 45.31
C GLY A 303 -15.98 22.28 45.96
N TYR A 304 -14.68 22.01 45.95
CA TYR A 304 -14.13 20.73 46.44
C TYR A 304 -13.61 20.83 47.87
N ASN A 305 -13.61 19.69 48.57
CA ASN A 305 -12.96 19.54 49.86
C ASN A 305 -11.45 19.35 49.68
N HIS A 306 -11.08 18.55 48.68
CA HIS A 306 -9.71 18.10 48.45
C HIS A 306 -9.46 17.85 46.96
N ILE A 307 -8.19 17.88 46.53
CA ILE A 307 -7.79 17.51 45.17
C ILE A 307 -6.72 16.41 45.22
N ILE A 308 -6.84 15.41 44.36
CA ILE A 308 -5.84 14.37 44.16
C ILE A 308 -5.39 14.42 42.70
N PHE A 309 -4.15 14.83 42.44
CA PHE A 309 -3.51 14.68 41.13
C PHE A 309 -2.89 13.29 41.02
N VAL A 310 -3.32 12.52 40.04
CA VAL A 310 -2.84 11.16 39.79
C VAL A 310 -2.04 11.13 38.50
N GLY A 311 -0.82 10.59 38.49
CA GLY A 311 -0.10 10.47 37.23
C GLY A 311 1.26 9.78 37.27
N ASP A 312 2.10 10.17 36.32
CA ASP A 312 3.43 9.62 36.11
C ASP A 312 4.53 10.61 36.55
N SER A 313 5.73 10.52 35.95
CA SER A 313 6.82 11.46 36.19
C SER A 313 6.45 12.92 35.94
N ARG A 314 5.46 13.20 35.09
CA ARG A 314 4.99 14.58 34.85
C ARG A 314 4.19 15.11 36.05
N THR A 315 3.47 14.27 36.78
CA THR A 315 2.79 14.64 38.04
C THR A 315 3.80 14.87 39.16
N ASN A 316 4.82 14.01 39.30
CA ASN A 316 5.92 14.24 40.24
C ASN A 316 6.60 15.59 39.99
N ARG A 317 6.95 15.86 38.73
CA ARG A 317 7.68 17.08 38.36
C ARG A 317 6.83 18.33 38.55
N MET A 318 5.52 18.27 38.27
CA MET A 318 4.59 19.32 38.62
C MET A 318 4.60 19.61 40.12
N GLN A 319 4.51 18.57 40.97
CA GLN A 319 4.59 18.75 42.44
C GLN A 319 5.90 19.43 42.85
N ARG A 320 7.05 18.99 42.33
CA ARG A 320 8.37 19.55 42.66
C ARG A 320 8.50 21.00 42.24
N THR A 321 8.00 21.36 41.04
CA THR A 321 7.94 22.75 40.59
C THR A 321 7.16 23.63 41.57
N LEU A 322 6.00 23.15 42.04
CA LEU A 322 5.15 23.92 42.94
C LEU A 322 5.73 24.00 44.36
N GLN A 323 6.38 22.94 44.85
CA GLN A 323 7.07 22.94 46.14
C GLN A 323 8.24 23.94 46.17
N ASN A 324 9.07 23.97 45.12
CA ASN A 324 10.18 24.93 45.01
C ASN A 324 9.67 26.38 44.94
N LEU A 325 8.55 26.62 44.25
CA LEU A 325 7.92 27.94 44.22
C LEU A 325 7.39 28.35 45.61
N ASN A 326 6.84 27.38 46.36
CA ASN A 326 6.25 27.63 47.68
C ASN A 326 7.31 27.79 48.79
N SER A 327 8.49 27.16 48.68
CA SER A 327 9.52 27.18 49.73
C SER A 327 10.13 28.56 50.01
N GLY A 328 9.92 29.54 49.11
CA GLY A 328 10.36 30.92 49.31
C GLY A 328 9.48 31.75 50.26
N TYR A 329 8.32 31.23 50.67
CA TYR A 329 7.29 31.99 51.38
C TYR A 329 6.74 31.20 52.57
N TYR A 330 7.12 31.61 53.78
CA TYR A 330 6.76 30.93 55.04
C TYR A 330 5.24 30.81 55.30
N GLU A 331 4.40 31.61 54.62
CA GLU A 331 2.95 31.67 54.85
C GLU A 331 2.10 31.20 53.66
N SER A 332 2.68 30.86 52.51
CA SER A 332 1.88 30.43 51.36
C SER A 332 1.50 28.95 51.47
N ASN A 333 0.21 28.67 51.45
CA ASN A 333 -0.30 27.30 51.45
C ASN A 333 -0.91 26.92 50.09
N LEU A 334 -0.10 27.04 49.03
CA LEU A 334 -0.51 26.78 47.65
C LEU A 334 -1.04 25.34 47.46
N LEU A 335 -0.41 24.39 48.15
CA LEU A 335 -0.70 22.97 48.05
C LEU A 335 -1.61 22.48 49.18
N ARG A 336 -2.28 23.39 49.91
CA ARG A 336 -3.20 23.00 50.99
C ARG A 336 -4.33 22.15 50.41
N ASP A 337 -4.53 20.98 50.99
CA ASP A 337 -5.61 20.06 50.62
C ASP A 337 -5.49 19.59 49.15
N ILE A 338 -4.25 19.47 48.67
CA ILE A 338 -3.90 18.93 47.35
C ILE A 338 -2.83 17.86 47.52
N ASP A 339 -3.18 16.62 47.20
CA ASP A 339 -2.25 15.49 47.17
C ASP A 339 -1.85 15.10 45.75
N PHE A 340 -0.66 14.50 45.64
CA PHE A 340 -0.10 13.99 44.39
C PHE A 340 0.21 12.51 44.55
N VAL A 341 -0.46 11.67 43.76
CA VAL A 341 -0.28 10.22 43.72
C VAL A 341 0.35 9.84 42.38
N TYR A 342 1.63 9.48 42.38
CA TYR A 342 2.36 9.18 41.15
C TYR A 342 3.39 8.09 41.31
N GLU A 343 3.83 7.56 40.18
CA GLU A 343 5.03 6.74 40.07
C GLU A 343 5.74 7.01 38.76
N GLU A 344 7.04 7.31 38.82
CA GLU A 344 7.79 7.73 37.65
C GLU A 344 7.95 6.60 36.63
N GLY A 345 7.72 6.91 35.35
CA GLY A 345 7.89 5.95 34.26
C GLY A 345 6.87 4.82 34.23
N LYS A 346 5.85 4.83 35.11
CA LYS A 346 4.79 3.82 35.15
C LYS A 346 3.50 4.30 34.47
N GLY A 347 2.59 3.35 34.28
CA GLY A 347 1.29 3.54 33.63
C GLY A 347 0.20 2.73 34.34
N LEU A 348 -0.64 2.05 33.57
CA LEU A 348 -1.87 1.42 34.08
C LEU A 348 -1.61 0.31 35.10
N GLU A 349 -0.57 -0.50 34.89
CA GLU A 349 -0.25 -1.63 35.79
C GLU A 349 0.03 -1.16 37.23
N TRP A 350 0.78 -0.08 37.38
CA TRP A 350 1.04 0.51 38.68
C TRP A 350 -0.22 1.09 39.31
N LEU A 351 -1.05 1.77 38.51
CA LEU A 351 -2.32 2.30 39.01
C LEU A 351 -3.19 1.18 39.57
N LYS A 352 -3.26 0.04 38.87
CA LYS A 352 -4.00 -1.17 39.30
C LYS A 352 -3.46 -1.76 40.60
N SER A 353 -2.14 -1.90 40.70
CA SER A 353 -1.51 -2.64 41.80
C SER A 353 -1.33 -1.82 43.07
N GLN A 354 -1.07 -0.52 42.95
CA GLN A 354 -0.64 0.32 44.07
C GLN A 354 -1.35 1.67 44.09
N GLY A 355 -1.37 2.38 42.95
CA GLY A 355 -1.86 3.76 42.89
C GLY A 355 -3.30 3.90 43.37
N MET A 356 -4.18 2.96 43.02
CA MET A 356 -5.59 2.99 43.43
C MET A 356 -5.79 2.90 44.94
N ASN A 357 -4.96 2.10 45.64
CA ASN A 357 -5.06 1.99 47.09
C ASN A 357 -4.72 3.33 47.77
N SER A 358 -3.69 4.02 47.29
CA SER A 358 -3.33 5.35 47.79
C SER A 358 -4.44 6.38 47.54
N ILE A 359 -5.05 6.37 46.36
CA ILE A 359 -6.16 7.27 46.03
C ILE A 359 -7.36 7.01 46.95
N LEU A 360 -7.71 5.74 47.19
CA LEU A 360 -8.83 5.38 48.08
C LEU A 360 -8.56 5.76 49.54
N SER A 361 -7.32 5.62 50.02
CA SER A 361 -6.93 6.05 51.37
C SER A 361 -7.11 7.56 51.54
N ILE A 362 -6.55 8.35 50.62
CA ILE A 362 -6.64 9.82 50.68
C ILE A 362 -8.11 10.28 50.55
N ALA A 363 -8.89 9.63 49.67
CA ALA A 363 -10.31 9.93 49.52
C ALA A 363 -11.12 9.63 50.79
N GLU A 364 -10.78 8.57 51.53
CA GLU A 364 -11.41 8.24 52.81
C GLU A 364 -11.01 9.23 53.91
N GLU A 365 -9.71 9.52 54.03
CA GLU A 365 -9.18 10.47 55.02
C GLU A 365 -9.74 11.88 54.86
N ASN A 366 -10.05 12.26 53.61
CA ASN A 366 -10.61 13.57 53.26
C ASN A 366 -12.09 13.50 52.87
N TYR A 367 -12.80 12.44 53.29
CA TYR A 367 -14.22 12.30 53.01
C TYR A 367 -15.02 13.46 53.60
N SER A 368 -15.90 14.04 52.77
CA SER A 368 -16.84 15.08 53.19
C SER A 368 -18.20 14.83 52.58
N VAL A 369 -19.24 14.92 53.40
CA VAL A 369 -20.64 14.82 52.92
C VAL A 369 -21.10 16.07 52.18
N LEU A 370 -20.40 17.20 52.35
CA LEU A 370 -20.80 18.49 51.79
C LEU A 370 -20.12 18.78 50.46
N LYS A 371 -18.83 18.47 50.34
CA LYS A 371 -18.00 18.83 49.18
C LYS A 371 -17.22 17.61 48.70
N PRO A 372 -17.22 17.34 47.39
CA PRO A 372 -16.52 16.18 46.87
C PRO A 372 -14.98 16.36 46.91
N THR A 373 -14.26 15.24 46.79
CA THR A 373 -12.83 15.24 46.45
C THR A 373 -12.68 15.17 44.92
N ALA A 374 -11.90 16.08 44.31
CA ALA A 374 -11.59 16.01 42.88
C ALA A 374 -10.44 15.02 42.65
N VAL A 375 -10.63 14.01 41.81
CA VAL A 375 -9.55 13.08 41.43
C VAL A 375 -9.23 13.28 39.95
N ILE A 376 -8.05 13.83 39.67
CA ILE A 376 -7.59 14.18 38.32
C ILE A 376 -6.58 13.14 37.84
N PHE A 377 -6.98 12.30 36.89
CA PHE A 377 -6.12 11.29 36.30
C PHE A 377 -5.37 11.83 35.08
N ASN A 378 -4.04 11.74 35.10
CA ASN A 378 -3.16 12.01 33.96
C ASN A 378 -2.10 10.91 33.79
N LEU A 379 -2.53 9.81 33.17
CA LEU A 379 -1.70 8.66 32.83
C LEU A 379 -1.90 8.28 31.36
N GLY A 380 -0.94 7.54 30.82
CA GLY A 380 -1.02 6.97 29.46
C GLY A 380 0.15 7.32 28.55
N VAL A 381 1.03 8.27 28.90
CA VAL A 381 2.19 8.58 28.03
C VAL A 381 3.24 7.48 28.02
N ASN A 382 3.30 6.65 29.07
CA ASN A 382 4.27 5.56 29.18
C ASN A 382 3.79 4.28 28.49
N ASP A 383 2.48 4.14 28.30
CA ASP A 383 1.84 2.95 27.77
C ASP A 383 0.58 3.28 26.92
N PRO A 384 0.68 4.17 25.92
CA PRO A 384 -0.49 4.66 25.18
C PRO A 384 -1.17 3.56 24.34
N GLY A 385 -0.52 2.40 24.14
CA GLY A 385 -1.14 1.22 23.54
C GLY A 385 -2.26 0.61 24.38
N ASN A 386 -2.29 0.86 25.70
CA ASN A 386 -3.24 0.27 26.64
C ASN A 386 -4.57 1.05 26.75
N MET A 387 -4.91 1.92 25.78
CA MET A 387 -6.07 2.82 25.86
C MET A 387 -7.39 2.13 26.22
N TYR A 388 -7.65 0.92 25.71
CA TYR A 388 -8.87 0.17 26.02
C TYR A 388 -8.86 -0.44 27.44
N ASP A 389 -7.68 -0.79 27.94
CA ASP A 389 -7.54 -1.28 29.32
C ASP A 389 -7.66 -0.13 30.32
N TYR A 390 -7.19 1.07 29.97
CA TYR A 390 -7.45 2.29 30.74
C TYR A 390 -8.94 2.57 30.84
N ILE A 391 -9.68 2.52 29.72
CA ILE A 391 -11.13 2.70 29.71
C ILE A 391 -11.81 1.70 30.65
N SER A 392 -11.50 0.41 30.48
CA SER A 392 -12.11 -0.67 31.27
C SER A 392 -11.84 -0.46 32.76
N TYR A 393 -10.61 -0.13 33.12
CA TYR A 393 -10.23 0.04 34.51
C TYR A 393 -10.80 1.33 35.13
N TYR A 394 -10.83 2.44 34.40
CA TYR A 394 -11.44 3.68 34.87
C TYR A 394 -12.95 3.51 35.11
N GLN A 395 -13.65 2.75 34.26
CA GLN A 395 -15.05 2.41 34.49
C GLN A 395 -15.24 1.50 35.72
N GLU A 396 -14.33 0.54 35.93
CA GLU A 396 -14.34 -0.35 37.10
C GLU A 396 -14.17 0.43 38.43
N ILE A 397 -13.22 1.35 38.50
CA ILE A 397 -12.93 2.10 39.75
C ILE A 397 -13.90 3.25 40.01
N ALA A 398 -14.67 3.69 39.01
CA ALA A 398 -15.51 4.88 39.09
C ALA A 398 -16.53 4.77 40.23
N GLU A 399 -17.24 3.64 40.32
CA GLU A 399 -18.25 3.42 41.35
C GLU A 399 -17.66 3.47 42.77
N SER A 400 -16.48 2.87 42.95
CA SER A 400 -15.79 2.84 44.25
C SER A 400 -15.40 4.24 44.73
N LEU A 401 -14.92 5.10 43.82
CA LEU A 401 -14.57 6.48 44.14
C LEU A 401 -15.80 7.37 44.33
N GLN A 402 -16.83 7.21 43.49
CA GLN A 402 -18.08 7.97 43.62
C GLN A 402 -18.80 7.68 44.94
N LYS A 403 -18.74 6.44 45.45
CA LYS A 403 -19.22 6.10 46.81
C LYS A 403 -18.50 6.85 47.92
N LYS A 404 -17.26 7.28 47.70
CA LYS A 404 -16.47 8.14 48.61
C LYS A 404 -16.66 9.63 48.32
N ASN A 405 -17.74 10.01 47.63
CA ASN A 405 -18.03 11.37 47.19
C ASN A 405 -16.88 11.99 46.36
N CYS A 406 -16.19 11.20 45.55
CA CYS A 406 -15.21 11.75 44.60
C CYS A 406 -15.89 12.17 43.30
N LYS A 407 -15.44 13.31 42.74
CA LYS A 407 -15.71 13.68 41.35
C LYS A 407 -14.48 13.39 40.50
N LEU A 408 -14.70 12.77 39.36
CA LEU A 408 -13.63 12.16 38.57
C LEU A 408 -13.34 13.00 37.34
N PHE A 409 -12.06 13.22 37.08
CA PHE A 409 -11.57 14.00 35.95
C PHE A 409 -10.53 13.19 35.19
N PHE A 410 -10.65 13.17 33.87
CA PHE A 410 -9.60 12.69 32.99
C PHE A 410 -8.92 13.91 32.36
N MET A 411 -7.69 14.17 32.77
CA MET A 411 -6.85 15.19 32.15
C MET A 411 -6.14 14.57 30.96
N SER A 412 -6.29 15.19 29.79
CA SER A 412 -5.66 14.72 28.55
C SER A 412 -4.16 14.43 28.73
N VAL A 413 -3.66 13.37 28.09
CA VAL A 413 -2.22 13.15 28.00
C VAL A 413 -1.64 14.27 27.15
N ASN A 414 -0.77 15.09 27.73
CA ASN A 414 -0.26 16.30 27.10
C ASN A 414 0.74 16.04 25.95
N PRO A 415 0.99 17.03 25.07
CA PRO A 415 1.81 16.88 23.87
C PRO A 415 3.25 16.42 24.14
N VAL A 416 3.81 15.67 23.19
CA VAL A 416 5.20 15.20 23.20
C VAL A 416 5.89 15.60 21.90
N ASN A 417 7.22 15.60 21.86
CA ASN A 417 7.99 15.68 20.62
C ASN A 417 8.72 14.37 20.37
N SER A 418 8.17 13.55 19.47
CA SER A 418 8.71 12.20 19.22
C SER A 418 10.13 12.22 18.67
N LYS A 419 10.49 13.24 17.90
CA LYS A 419 11.82 13.37 17.31
C LYS A 419 12.90 13.80 18.30
N THR A 420 12.56 14.62 19.30
CA THR A 420 13.47 14.91 20.41
C THR A 420 13.68 13.68 21.30
N ILE A 421 12.61 12.93 21.58
CA ILE A 421 12.69 11.66 22.34
C ILE A 421 13.58 10.64 21.62
N GLU A 422 13.38 10.44 20.32
CA GLU A 422 14.16 9.52 19.49
C GLU A 422 15.64 9.93 19.42
N TYR A 423 15.90 11.24 19.30
CA TYR A 423 17.27 11.77 19.27
C TYR A 423 18.07 11.44 20.54
N LEU A 424 17.41 11.30 21.69
CA LEU A 424 18.04 10.89 22.95
C LEU A 424 18.10 9.37 23.14
N GLY A 425 17.81 8.58 22.10
CA GLY A 425 17.88 7.12 22.14
C GLY A 425 16.76 6.45 22.95
N LYS A 426 15.67 7.17 23.25
CA LYS A 426 14.51 6.64 23.98
C LYS A 426 13.46 6.08 23.02
N ASN A 427 12.67 5.11 23.50
CA ASN A 427 11.65 4.44 22.68
C ASN A 427 10.57 5.43 22.19
N ALA A 428 10.31 5.41 20.89
CA ALA A 428 9.36 6.28 20.18
C ALA A 428 7.92 5.74 20.15
N ILE A 429 7.48 4.97 21.16
CA ILE A 429 6.03 4.69 21.34
C ILE A 429 5.23 5.96 21.60
N ARG A 430 5.90 7.02 22.05
CA ARG A 430 5.34 8.34 22.36
C ARG A 430 5.35 9.22 21.11
N LYS A 431 4.37 9.02 20.23
CA LYS A 431 4.17 9.86 19.04
C LYS A 431 3.00 10.79 19.20
N GLU A 432 3.07 11.95 18.57
CA GLU A 432 2.06 12.99 18.60
C GLU A 432 0.68 12.42 18.21
N GLU A 433 0.58 11.71 17.10
CA GLU A 433 -0.67 11.07 16.65
C GLU A 433 -1.16 9.94 17.58
N VAL A 434 -0.23 9.24 18.24
CA VAL A 434 -0.56 8.17 19.19
C VAL A 434 -1.16 8.76 20.47
N ILE A 435 -0.60 9.87 20.97
CA ILE A 435 -1.15 10.61 22.11
C ILE A 435 -2.52 11.20 21.79
N ARG A 436 -2.69 11.85 20.62
CA ARG A 436 -4.01 12.34 20.17
C ARG A 436 -5.02 11.20 20.06
N LYS A 437 -4.61 10.05 19.54
CA LYS A 437 -5.49 8.87 19.44
C LYS A 437 -5.89 8.34 20.81
N PHE A 438 -4.95 8.24 21.75
CA PHE A 438 -5.23 7.85 23.14
C PHE A 438 -6.28 8.76 23.77
N ASN A 439 -6.04 10.08 23.74
CA ASN A 439 -6.95 11.08 24.32
C ASN A 439 -8.35 10.98 23.71
N SER A 440 -8.44 10.95 22.38
CA SER A 440 -9.72 10.85 21.68
C SER A 440 -10.51 9.59 22.04
N VAL A 441 -9.83 8.43 22.12
CA VAL A 441 -10.48 7.14 22.43
C VAL A 441 -10.92 7.08 23.89
N VAL A 442 -10.04 7.45 24.83
CA VAL A 442 -10.33 7.37 26.26
C VAL A 442 -11.43 8.36 26.64
N CYS A 443 -11.30 9.65 26.26
CA CYS A 443 -12.30 10.66 26.57
C CYS A 443 -13.70 10.29 26.02
N SER A 444 -13.78 9.86 24.76
CA SER A 444 -15.06 9.47 24.15
C SER A 444 -15.74 8.30 24.88
N ALA A 445 -14.96 7.36 25.42
CA ALA A 445 -15.50 6.16 26.05
C ALA A 445 -15.84 6.35 27.54
N LEU A 446 -15.17 7.27 28.25
CA LEU A 446 -15.50 7.58 29.64
C LEU A 446 -16.81 8.37 29.75
N GLY A 447 -17.20 9.10 28.70
CA GLY A 447 -18.46 9.84 28.64
C GLY A 447 -18.60 10.81 29.81
N SER A 448 -19.80 10.92 30.39
CA SER A 448 -20.07 11.82 31.52
C SER A 448 -19.60 11.29 32.88
N THR A 449 -19.01 10.10 32.94
CA THR A 449 -18.50 9.53 34.21
C THR A 449 -17.25 10.27 34.68
N PHE A 450 -16.45 10.77 33.73
CA PHE A 450 -15.26 11.58 33.99
C PHE A 450 -15.38 12.89 33.22
N GLU A 451 -15.24 14.02 33.90
CA GLU A 451 -15.11 15.31 33.24
C GLU A 451 -13.75 15.39 32.51
N TYR A 452 -13.74 15.94 31.31
CA TYR A 452 -12.53 15.98 30.48
C TYR A 452 -11.82 17.33 30.57
N ILE A 453 -10.61 17.33 31.13
CA ILE A 453 -9.75 18.52 31.19
C ILE A 453 -8.81 18.48 29.98
N ASP A 454 -9.13 19.27 28.95
CA ASP A 454 -8.40 19.29 27.67
C ASP A 454 -7.13 20.15 27.70
N THR A 455 -6.19 19.76 28.57
CA THR A 455 -4.88 20.41 28.68
C THR A 455 -4.05 20.30 27.40
N TYR A 456 -4.27 19.28 26.56
CA TYR A 456 -3.57 19.11 25.30
C TYR A 456 -3.87 20.28 24.36
N SER A 457 -5.14 20.55 24.09
CA SER A 457 -5.55 21.65 23.22
C SER A 457 -5.11 22.99 23.79
N TYR A 458 -5.25 23.19 25.11
CA TYR A 458 -4.76 24.40 25.79
C TYR A 458 -3.26 24.66 25.52
N LEU A 459 -2.41 23.62 25.63
CA LEU A 459 -0.98 23.75 25.37
C LEU A 459 -0.69 23.95 23.87
N MET A 460 -1.46 23.35 22.97
CA MET A 460 -1.30 23.56 21.52
C MET A 460 -1.68 24.97 21.09
N GLU A 461 -2.70 25.56 21.72
CA GLU A 461 -3.16 26.93 21.47
C GLU A 461 -2.20 27.99 22.02
N ASN A 462 -1.64 27.74 23.21
CA ASN A 462 -0.88 28.75 23.95
C ASN A 462 0.64 28.50 23.97
N GLY A 463 1.11 27.40 23.39
CA GLY A 463 2.51 27.00 23.40
C GLY A 463 2.95 26.37 24.73
N TYR A 464 4.02 25.57 24.67
CA TYR A 464 4.59 24.88 25.82
C TYR A 464 6.10 24.66 25.65
N GLY A 465 6.80 24.52 26.76
CA GLY A 465 8.21 24.17 26.82
C GLY A 465 8.44 22.75 27.31
N THR A 466 9.45 22.08 26.78
CA THR A 466 9.93 20.79 27.29
C THR A 466 11.35 20.90 27.87
N ASN A 467 11.64 20.09 28.88
CA ASN A 467 12.85 20.13 29.68
C ASN A 467 13.18 18.75 30.26
N ILE A 468 14.45 18.39 30.38
CA ILE A 468 14.83 17.10 30.96
C ILE A 468 14.74 17.04 32.49
N SER A 469 14.68 18.19 33.17
CA SER A 469 14.82 18.28 34.63
C SER A 469 13.74 17.58 35.43
N GLY A 470 14.17 16.88 36.48
CA GLY A 470 13.31 16.23 37.47
C GLY A 470 13.23 16.96 38.81
N THR A 471 13.93 18.10 38.99
CA THR A 471 14.13 18.72 40.31
C THR A 471 13.23 19.92 40.59
N GLY A 472 12.35 20.29 39.65
CA GLY A 472 11.54 21.51 39.72
C GLY A 472 12.32 22.79 39.40
N VAL A 473 13.49 22.68 38.75
CA VAL A 473 14.29 23.79 38.19
C VAL A 473 14.71 23.41 36.77
N ASP A 474 14.52 24.29 35.80
CA ASP A 474 14.81 23.98 34.39
C ASP A 474 16.31 23.84 34.11
N LEU A 475 16.67 22.85 33.29
CA LEU A 475 18.04 22.65 32.76
C LEU A 475 18.16 23.18 31.31
N PRO A 476 19.36 23.31 30.74
CA PRO A 476 19.52 23.70 29.34
C PRO A 476 18.97 22.68 28.33
N ASP A 477 18.86 21.41 28.75
CA ASP A 477 18.53 20.30 27.87
C ASP A 477 17.04 19.97 27.81
N ASP A 478 16.62 19.53 26.63
CA ASP A 478 15.26 19.15 26.29
C ASP A 478 15.17 17.66 25.99
N ASP A 479 14.17 16.98 26.55
CA ASP A 479 13.88 15.58 26.27
C ASP A 479 12.61 15.31 25.45
N GLY A 480 11.88 16.35 25.08
CA GLY A 480 10.65 16.28 24.30
C GLY A 480 9.47 15.62 25.01
N LEU A 481 9.58 15.34 26.31
CA LEU A 481 8.58 14.58 27.06
C LEU A 481 8.12 15.31 28.32
N HIS A 482 9.06 15.74 29.16
CA HIS A 482 8.74 16.45 30.39
C HIS A 482 8.73 17.95 30.13
N TYR A 483 7.97 18.68 30.92
CA TYR A 483 7.74 20.10 30.69
C TYR A 483 8.70 21.00 31.46
N THR A 484 8.81 22.25 31.01
CA THR A 484 9.45 23.30 31.79
C THR A 484 8.67 23.62 33.06
N THR A 485 9.31 24.24 34.03
CA THR A 485 8.65 24.74 35.24
C THR A 485 7.48 25.67 34.92
N LYS A 486 7.65 26.58 33.95
CA LYS A 486 6.59 27.49 33.47
C LYS A 486 5.36 26.74 32.97
N THR A 487 5.57 25.74 32.10
CA THR A 487 4.50 24.92 31.57
C THR A 487 3.79 24.13 32.68
N TYR A 488 4.50 23.56 33.65
CA TYR A 488 3.86 22.86 34.78
C TYR A 488 2.97 23.78 35.63
N LYS A 489 3.41 25.01 35.92
CA LYS A 489 2.59 26.00 36.64
C LYS A 489 1.30 26.32 35.87
N ARG A 490 1.38 26.47 34.55
CA ARG A 490 0.24 26.75 33.67
C ARG A 490 -0.73 25.58 33.58
N ILE A 491 -0.23 24.34 33.48
CA ILE A 491 -1.06 23.13 33.56
C ILE A 491 -1.80 23.07 34.89
N PHE A 492 -1.08 23.27 36.00
CA PHE A 492 -1.69 23.26 37.34
C PHE A 492 -2.79 24.31 37.47
N LYS A 493 -2.51 25.56 37.07
CA LYS A 493 -3.51 26.64 37.07
C LYS A 493 -4.73 26.30 36.22
N TYR A 494 -4.52 25.79 34.99
CA TYR A 494 -5.61 25.43 34.09
C TYR A 494 -6.53 24.37 34.71
N CYS A 495 -5.97 23.36 35.38
CA CYS A 495 -6.76 22.37 36.09
C CYS A 495 -7.57 22.98 37.25
N LEU A 496 -6.96 23.85 38.07
CA LEU A 496 -7.67 24.50 39.16
C LEU A 496 -8.80 25.42 38.66
N ASP A 497 -8.54 26.19 37.61
CA ASP A 497 -9.54 27.06 36.99
C ASP A 497 -10.71 26.24 36.42
N TYR A 498 -10.41 25.08 35.82
CA TYR A 498 -11.42 24.17 35.31
C TYR A 498 -12.35 23.67 36.45
N LEU A 499 -11.77 23.31 37.60
CA LEU A 499 -12.54 22.91 38.79
C LEU A 499 -13.39 24.05 39.39
N ILE A 500 -13.06 25.32 39.18
CA ILE A 500 -13.93 26.40 39.67
C ILE A 500 -15.29 26.39 38.95
N LEU A 501 -15.29 25.92 37.70
CA LEU A 501 -16.44 25.94 36.79
C LEU A 501 -17.26 24.63 36.79
N HIS A 502 -16.72 23.54 37.32
CA HIS A 502 -17.32 22.20 37.30
C HIS A 502 -17.34 21.64 38.71
#